data_AF-A0A524HYJ7-F1
#
_entry.id   AF-A0A524HYJ7-F1
#
_cell.length_a   1.000
_cell.length_b   1.000
_cell.length_c   1.000
_cell.angle_alpha   90.00
_cell.angle_beta   90.00
_cell.angle_gamma   90.00
#
_symmetry.space_group_name_H-M   'P 1'
#
loop_
_entity.id
_entity.type
_entity.pdbx_description
1 polymer ?
#
loop_
_entity_poly.entity_id
_entity_poly.type
_entity_poly.pdbx_seq_one_letter_code
_entity_poly.pdbx_strand_id
1 'polypeptide(L)' 'MILYGAGLSDANSHLHDNLPTVLLGGANGHLKGGRHLRYPPNTPLTNLFLTMLDWMELPQERIGDSTGRLSLSSSA' A
#
# COMPACT_ATOMS: atom_id res chain seq x y z
N MET A 1 1.52 -13.29 -2.51
CA MET A 1 1.47 -11.85 -2.83
C MET A 1 2.86 -11.29 -2.62
N ILE A 2 3.31 -10.37 -3.46
CA ILE A 2 4.65 -9.75 -3.37
C ILE A 2 4.50 -8.24 -3.45
N LEU A 3 5.04 -7.52 -2.47
CA LEU A 3 5.22 -6.07 -2.53
C LEU A 3 6.64 -5.79 -3.03
N TYR A 4 6.78 -5.01 -4.09
CA TYR A 4 8.06 -4.60 -4.65
C TYR A 4 8.10 -3.07 -4.78
N GLY A 5 9.19 -2.46 -4.35
CA GLY A 5 9.32 -1.01 -4.32
C GLY A 5 10.50 -0.54 -3.48
N ALA A 6 10.51 0.75 -3.18
CA ALA A 6 11.50 1.37 -2.31
C ALA A 6 10.81 2.20 -1.21
N GLY A 7 11.45 2.29 -0.05
CA GLY A 7 11.00 3.16 1.04
C GLY A 7 11.31 4.65 0.81
N LEU A 8 11.95 4.98 -0.31
CA LEU A 8 12.33 6.33 -0.73
C LEU A 8 11.96 6.53 -2.21
N SER A 9 11.34 7.66 -2.53
CA SER A 9 11.08 8.09 -3.92
C SER A 9 12.29 8.80 -4.53
N ASP A 10 13.03 9.54 -3.69
CA ASP A 10 14.31 10.14 -4.00
C ASP A 10 15.30 9.78 -2.89
N ALA A 11 16.32 8.99 -3.24
CA ALA A 11 17.34 8.55 -2.32
C ALA A 11 18.35 9.65 -1.93
N ASN A 12 18.53 10.69 -2.75
CA ASN A 12 19.43 11.80 -2.47
C ASN A 12 18.81 12.77 -1.45
N SER A 13 17.53 13.09 -1.64
CA SER A 13 16.80 13.98 -0.72
C SER A 13 16.11 13.25 0.43
N HIS A 14 16.24 11.91 0.49
CA HIS A 14 15.59 11.06 1.49
C HIS A 14 14.07 11.30 1.54
N LEU A 15 13.44 11.44 0.37
CA LEU A 15 12.01 11.71 0.28
C LEU A 15 11.20 10.43 0.45
N HIS A 16 10.22 10.49 1.36
CA HIS A 16 9.33 9.38 1.71
C HIS A 16 7.90 9.56 1.13
N ASP A 17 7.71 10.47 0.19
CA ASP A 17 6.44 10.72 -0.49
C ASP A 17 6.36 10.02 -1.85
N ASN A 18 5.16 9.79 -2.37
CA ASN A 18 4.92 9.19 -3.70
C ASN A 18 5.80 7.97 -4.01
N LEU A 19 5.88 7.04 -3.05
CA LEU A 19 6.83 5.93 -3.08
C LEU A 19 6.59 5.00 -4.26
N PRO A 20 7.65 4.58 -4.98
CA PRO A 20 7.53 3.61 -6.06
C PRO A 20 7.11 2.26 -5.48
N THR A 21 5.87 1.85 -5.75
CA THR A 21 5.25 0.67 -5.13
C THR A 21 4.47 -0.14 -6.16
N VAL A 22 4.76 -1.44 -6.23
CA VAL A 22 4.04 -2.42 -7.05
C VAL A 22 3.62 -3.58 -6.15
N LEU A 23 2.34 -3.97 -6.22
CA LEU A 23 1.81 -5.14 -5.55
C LEU A 23 1.42 -6.20 -6.57
N LEU A 24 1.99 -7.41 -6.43
CA LEU A 24 1.79 -8.52 -7.34
C LEU A 24 1.08 -9.70 -6.67
N GLY A 25 0.19 -10.34 -7.44
CA GLY A 25 -0.61 -11.50 -7.04
C GLY A 25 -2.02 -11.14 -6.58
N GLY A 26 -2.96 -12.07 -6.70
CA GLY A 26 -4.39 -11.78 -6.49
C GLY A 26 -4.87 -11.69 -5.04
N ALA A 27 -3.98 -11.83 -4.04
CA ALA A 27 -4.32 -11.85 -2.61
C ALA A 27 -5.57 -12.69 -2.30
N ASN A 28 -5.61 -13.95 -2.73
CA ASN A 28 -6.78 -14.85 -2.60
C ASN A 28 -8.12 -14.27 -3.14
N GLY A 29 -8.06 -13.45 -4.19
CA GLY A 29 -9.23 -12.79 -4.79
C GLY A 29 -9.51 -11.38 -4.23
N HIS A 30 -8.79 -10.93 -3.20
CA HIS A 30 -8.95 -9.58 -2.65
C HIS A 30 -8.35 -8.48 -3.53
N LEU A 31 -7.36 -8.80 -4.38
CA LEU A 31 -6.69 -7.83 -5.23
C LEU A 31 -7.02 -8.05 -6.72
N LYS A 32 -7.70 -7.08 -7.33
CA LYS A 32 -7.81 -6.98 -8.79
C LYS A 32 -6.54 -6.33 -9.36
N GLY A 33 -5.82 -7.03 -10.23
CA GLY A 33 -4.63 -6.53 -10.92
C GLY A 33 -4.94 -5.62 -12.11
N GLY A 34 -3.91 -5.22 -12.86
CA GLY A 34 -4.04 -4.43 -14.10
C GLY A 34 -4.51 -3.00 -13.87
N ARG A 35 -4.13 -2.39 -12.73
CA ARG A 35 -4.57 -1.06 -12.32
C ARG A 35 -3.39 -0.24 -11.84
N HIS A 36 -3.42 1.06 -12.15
CA HIS A 36 -2.59 2.07 -11.51
C HIS A 36 -3.50 2.89 -10.61
N LEU A 37 -3.34 2.75 -9.30
CA LEU A 37 -4.17 3.43 -8.30
C LEU A 37 -3.41 4.65 -7.77
N ARG A 38 -4.09 5.79 -7.74
CA ARG A 38 -3.57 7.03 -7.15
C ARG A 38 -4.36 7.35 -5.88
N TYR A 39 -3.64 7.76 -4.85
CA TYR A 39 -4.22 8.17 -3.56
C TYR A 39 -3.95 9.65 -3.30
N PRO A 40 -4.72 10.29 -2.41
CA PRO A 40 -4.42 11.64 -1.96
C PRO A 40 -2.97 11.76 -1.42
N PRO A 41 -2.32 12.92 -1.57
CA PRO A 41 -1.02 13.18 -0.97
C PRO A 41 -1.02 12.85 0.53
N ASN A 42 0.13 12.40 1.05
CA ASN A 42 0.31 12.01 2.44
C ASN A 42 -0.57 10.82 2.91
N THR A 43 -1.11 10.01 2.00
CA THR A 43 -1.72 8.72 2.37
C THR A 43 -0.62 7.80 2.90
N PRO A 44 -0.68 7.33 4.17
CA PRO A 44 0.37 6.48 4.72
C PRO A 44 0.48 5.15 3.98
N LEU A 45 1.69 4.77 3.56
CA LEU A 45 1.93 3.45 2.95
C LEU A 45 1.62 2.31 3.92
N THR A 46 1.73 2.55 5.22
CA THR A 46 1.35 1.61 6.29
C THR A 46 -0.14 1.23 6.24
N ASN A 47 -1.01 2.05 5.64
CA ASN A 47 -2.40 1.65 5.36
C ASN A 47 -2.47 0.46 4.40
N LEU A 48 -1.58 0.39 3.40
CA LEU A 48 -1.45 -0.78 2.52
C LEU A 48 -1.00 -2.00 3.31
N PHE A 49 -0.02 -1.85 4.19
CA PHE A 49 0.51 -2.95 5.00
C PHE A 49 -0.56 -3.51 5.94
N LEU A 50 -1.36 -2.63 6.56
CA LEU A 50 -2.47 -3.02 7.41
C LEU A 50 -3.51 -3.83 6.63
N THR A 51 -3.85 -3.39 5.42
CA THR A 51 -4.74 -4.14 4.52
C THR A 51 -4.15 -5.48 4.07
N MET A 52 -2.83 -5.53 3.81
CA MET A 52 -2.15 -6.77 3.46
C MET A 52 -2.18 -7.80 4.60
N LEU A 53 -2.02 -7.36 5.85
CA LEU A 53 -2.12 -8.21 7.02
C LEU A 53 -3.53 -8.82 7.16
N ASP A 54 -4.58 -8.03 6.87
CA ASP A 54 -5.95 -8.55 6.84
C ASP A 54 -6.12 -9.67 5.79
N TRP A 55 -5.54 -9.52 4.58
CA TRP A 55 -5.58 -10.58 3.55
C TRP A 55 -4.76 -11.83 3.90
N MET A 56 -3.84 -11.70 4.86
CA MET A 56 -3.03 -12.81 5.39
C MET A 56 -3.69 -13.45 6.62
N GLU A 57 -4.91 -13.04 6.98
CA GLU A 57 -5.63 -13.51 8.18
C GLU A 57 -4.87 -13.19 9.48
N LEU A 58 -4.08 -12.11 9.48
CA LEU A 58 -3.30 -11.61 10.62
C LEU A 58 -3.81 -10.21 11.03
N PRO A 59 -5.06 -10.07 11.50
CA PRO A 59 -5.65 -8.76 11.76
C PRO A 59 -4.86 -8.00 12.83
N GLN A 60 -4.54 -6.75 12.55
CA GLN A 60 -3.93 -5.81 13.49
C GLN A 60 -4.79 -4.54 13.58
N GLU A 61 -4.79 -3.87 14.73
CA GLU A 61 -5.48 -2.58 14.86
C GLU A 61 -4.71 -1.48 14.12
N ARG A 62 -3.38 -1.51 14.19
CA ARG A 62 -2.49 -0.49 13.63
C ARG A 62 -1.09 -1.04 13.38
N ILE A 63 -0.43 -0.49 12.36
CA ILE A 63 1.01 -0.65 12.09
C ILE A 63 1.64 0.71 11.75
N GLY A 64 2.79 1.03 12.35
CA GLY A 64 3.48 2.31 12.12
C GLY A 64 2.57 3.51 12.34
N ASP A 65 2.44 4.37 11.31
CA ASP A 65 1.60 5.57 11.28
C ASP A 65 0.23 5.38 10.62
N SER A 66 -0.20 4.13 10.36
CA SER A 66 -1.45 3.84 9.66
C SER A 66 -2.68 4.48 10.31
N THR A 67 -3.55 5.04 9.48
CA THR A 67 -4.80 5.70 9.85
C THR A 67 -6.02 4.89 9.47
N GLY A 68 -5.84 3.77 8.75
CA GLY A 68 -6.91 2.85 8.37
C GLY A 68 -6.46 1.85 7.32
N ARG A 69 -7.41 1.02 6.85
CA ARG A 69 -7.17 0.14 5.70
C ARG A 69 -7.17 0.98 4.43
N LEU A 70 -6.27 0.66 3.50
CA LEU A 70 -6.23 1.27 2.19
C LEU A 70 -7.39 0.76 1.32
N SER A 71 -8.26 1.67 0.88
CA SER A 71 -9.28 1.33 -0.11
C SER A 71 -8.65 1.05 -1.46
N LEU A 72 -8.95 -0.09 -2.09
CA LEU A 72 -8.46 -0.42 -3.43
C LEU A 72 -9.38 0.03 -4.55
N SER A 73 -10.41 0.83 -4.28
CA SER A 73 -11.20 1.50 -5.31
C SER A 73 -10.47 2.74 -5.80
N SER A 74 -10.37 2.94 -7.12
CA SER A 74 -9.92 4.23 -7.64
C SER A 74 -11.08 5.22 -7.55
N SER A 75 -10.89 6.34 -6.88
CA SER A 75 -11.62 7.56 -7.24
C SER A 75 -11.01 8.06 -8.56
N ALA A 76 -11.81 8.09 -9.62
CA ALA A 76 -11.44 8.75 -10.86
C ALA A 76 -11.25 10.27 -10.64
#